data_AF-A0A8H7GM57-F1
#
_entry.id   AF-A0A8H7GM57-F1
#
_cell.length_a   1.000
_cell.length_b   1.000
_cell.length_c   1.000
_cell.angle_alpha   90.00
_cell.angle_beta   90.00
_cell.angle_gamma   90.00
#
_symmetry.space_group_name_H-M   'P 1'
#
loop_
_entity.id
_entity.type
_entity.pdbx_description
1 polymer ?
#
loop_
_entity_poly.entity_id
_entity_poly.type
_entity_poly.pdbx_seq_one_letter_code
_entity_poly.pdbx_strand_id
1 'polypeptide(L)'
;MSDDQDYSQLPVEEKIAHGVWKVRLDGYTLLIGQFENSRNDADPCFAVFNLKPDNLKSLVLDTNVVAQESAVLAVCKYLEYGCSAASVTRVKNSGLVPALCEKGLASSRAGTKAKSADAILLLADISGAADWIVEQVTPYLENRLPKLVSGCVNALQQLVLNFGCVIVPPKLIIPFLAKLFAHADRNVRAETTKLTVALYVWLRAGLTQQLFPSLKPVQAEFAKVEDEKPEQIRLTRAQREELALRQQTSTEATGDVQMADAEDVATASAPDFDPFDMLEPVEVLSKLPADLYTRASSAKWKERVEALEEAQLALSKAPKLANDDYSDLVRLFAKCFKDANIQVVQLAANGTEALAKGLKETFLKYRALVLTPIIERSKEKKPAVADALANALDAIFVSSSLLDVLDEALAGMQHKTPQVKISATNFLQRCLANTTVAPRTAQVDQIMQVGIKLLTDSQEPIRQAATEMVGTLMKITGERELKSLLGKVDDKQTCESQGCL
;
A
#
# COMPACT_ATOMS: atom_id res chain seq x y z
N MET A 1 36.13 29.68 27.37
CA MET A 1 36.72 28.36 27.09
C MET A 1 35.64 27.55 26.38
N SER A 2 35.45 27.84 25.09
CA SER A 2 34.56 27.10 24.19
C SER A 2 35.42 26.04 23.53
N ASP A 3 35.39 24.83 24.07
CA ASP A 3 35.81 23.67 23.30
C ASP A 3 34.72 23.43 22.25
N ASP A 4 35.01 23.81 21.00
CA ASP A 4 34.23 23.40 19.83
C ASP A 4 34.41 21.89 19.65
N GLN A 5 33.78 21.11 20.53
CA GLN A 5 33.61 19.67 20.33
C GLN A 5 32.76 19.48 19.08
N ASP A 6 33.31 18.77 18.09
CA ASP A 6 32.60 18.40 16.88
C ASP A 6 31.60 17.28 17.19
N TYR A 7 30.32 17.64 17.22
CA TYR A 7 29.21 16.71 17.46
C TYR A 7 28.60 16.16 16.15
N SER A 8 29.18 16.47 14.99
CA SER A 8 28.61 16.11 13.68
C SER A 8 28.44 14.59 13.50
N GLN A 9 29.36 13.80 14.07
CA GLN A 9 29.42 12.34 13.95
C GLN A 9 28.56 11.58 14.98
N LEU A 10 27.87 12.28 15.90
CA LEU A 10 27.05 11.60 16.89
C LEU A 10 25.85 10.86 16.23
N PRO A 11 25.51 9.65 16.70
CA PRO A 11 24.27 8.98 16.31
C PRO A 11 23.04 9.84 16.60
N VAL A 12 21.98 9.67 15.81
CA VAL A 12 20.78 10.51 15.92
C VAL A 12 20.11 10.39 17.29
N GLU A 13 20.12 9.18 17.87
CA GLU A 13 19.59 8.87 19.20
C GLU A 13 20.32 9.63 20.31
N GLU A 14 21.63 9.82 20.16
CA GLU A 14 22.44 10.60 21.10
C GLU A 14 22.21 12.09 20.89
N LYS A 15 22.10 12.53 19.63
CA LYS A 15 21.83 13.94 19.30
C LYS A 15 20.53 14.43 19.89
N ILE A 16 19.43 13.69 19.75
CA ILE A 16 18.11 14.10 20.25
C ILE A 16 18.02 14.16 21.79
N ALA A 17 18.90 13.43 22.50
CA ALA A 17 18.96 13.44 23.95
C ALA A 17 20.08 14.33 24.52
N HIS A 18 20.83 15.02 23.65
CA HIS A 18 22.04 15.74 24.05
C HIS A 18 21.75 16.95 24.94
N GLY A 19 22.67 17.26 25.87
CA GLY A 19 22.53 18.40 26.78
C GLY A 19 22.51 19.76 26.05
N VAL A 20 23.25 19.88 24.95
CA VAL A 20 23.32 21.11 24.14
C VAL A 20 22.15 21.16 23.15
N TRP A 21 21.29 22.18 23.28
CA TRP A 21 20.07 22.32 22.46
C TRP A 21 20.34 22.43 20.94
N LYS A 22 21.49 22.99 20.53
CA LYS A 22 21.88 23.05 19.10
C LYS A 22 22.14 21.66 18.52
N VAL A 23 22.69 20.75 19.32
CA VAL A 23 22.91 19.35 18.92
C VAL A 23 21.59 18.60 18.84
N ARG A 24 20.65 18.87 19.75
CA ARG A 24 19.28 18.33 19.65
C ARG A 24 18.55 18.82 18.40
N LEU A 25 18.64 20.13 18.10
CA LEU A 25 18.07 20.72 16.90
C LEU A 25 18.62 20.06 15.62
N ASP A 26 19.92 19.80 15.57
CA ASP A 26 20.56 19.05 14.48
C ASP A 26 19.97 17.63 14.39
N GLY A 27 19.88 16.92 15.51
CA GLY A 27 19.23 15.59 15.59
C GLY A 27 17.80 15.58 15.05
N TYR A 28 16.96 16.55 15.43
CA TYR A 28 15.58 16.66 14.94
C TYR A 28 15.53 16.94 13.43
N THR A 29 16.42 17.79 12.93
CA THR A 29 16.51 18.11 11.50
C THR A 29 16.93 16.88 10.69
N LEU A 30 17.88 16.09 11.21
CA LEU A 30 18.27 14.81 10.62
C LEU A 30 17.11 13.81 10.59
N LEU A 31 16.35 13.69 11.69
CA LEU A 31 15.17 12.83 11.72
C LEU A 31 14.12 13.25 10.69
N ILE A 32 13.82 14.54 10.56
CA ILE A 32 12.88 15.05 9.54
C ILE A 32 13.32 14.62 8.15
N GLY A 33 14.60 14.86 7.80
CA GLY A 33 15.14 14.47 6.50
C GLY A 33 15.11 12.95 6.28
N GLN A 34 15.43 12.15 7.30
CA GLN A 34 15.35 10.70 7.22
C GLN A 34 13.91 10.22 6.99
N PHE A 35 12.94 10.79 7.71
CA PHE A 35 11.53 10.38 7.58
C PHE A 35 10.93 10.77 6.23
N GLU A 36 11.22 11.96 5.70
CA GLU A 36 10.73 12.39 4.39
C GLU A 36 11.29 11.54 3.24
N ASN A 37 12.50 10.99 3.41
CA ASN A 37 13.17 10.16 2.41
C ASN A 37 13.09 8.66 2.72
N SER A 38 12.41 8.27 3.79
CA SER A 38 12.30 6.87 4.19
C SER A 38 11.49 6.07 3.16
N ARG A 39 11.86 4.82 2.97
CA ARG A 39 11.30 3.99 1.89
C ARG A 39 9.84 3.61 2.12
N ASN A 40 9.52 3.22 3.34
CA ASN A 40 8.18 2.80 3.78
C ASN A 40 8.10 2.92 5.31
N ASP A 41 6.98 2.55 5.91
CA ASP A 41 6.75 2.65 7.36
C ASP A 41 7.59 1.66 8.21
N ALA A 42 8.22 0.67 7.57
CA ALA A 42 9.14 -0.28 8.20
C ALA A 42 10.62 0.17 8.16
N ASP A 43 10.91 1.36 7.62
CA ASP A 43 12.27 1.87 7.53
C ASP A 43 12.97 1.96 8.91
N PRO A 44 14.23 1.49 9.04
CA PRO A 44 14.97 1.54 10.30
C PRO A 44 15.08 2.93 10.91
N CYS A 45 14.96 4.02 10.14
CA CYS A 45 14.97 5.38 10.69
C CYS A 45 13.88 5.59 11.76
N PHE A 46 12.76 4.86 11.67
CA PHE A 46 11.67 4.95 12.64
C PHE A 46 11.94 4.17 13.94
N ALA A 47 13.00 3.38 14.01
CA ALA A 47 13.35 2.59 15.20
C ALA A 47 13.47 3.45 16.46
N VAL A 48 13.91 4.71 16.32
CA VAL A 48 14.01 5.69 17.40
C VAL A 48 12.69 5.90 18.16
N PHE A 49 11.54 5.74 17.49
CA PHE A 49 10.21 5.86 18.10
C PHE A 49 9.49 4.51 18.22
N ASN A 50 9.70 3.59 17.28
CA ASN A 50 9.10 2.27 17.31
C ASN A 50 9.59 1.44 18.50
N LEU A 51 10.88 1.52 18.84
CA LEU A 51 11.47 0.81 19.98
C LEU A 51 11.34 1.58 21.30
N LYS A 52 11.30 2.92 21.24
CA LYS A 52 11.19 3.80 22.40
C LYS A 52 10.11 4.86 22.19
N PRO A 53 8.82 4.52 22.34
CA PRO A 53 7.72 5.47 22.13
C PRO A 53 7.79 6.71 23.03
N ASP A 54 8.36 6.59 24.24
CA ASP A 54 8.54 7.70 25.18
C ASP A 54 9.40 8.85 24.61
N ASN A 55 10.22 8.57 23.60
CA ASN A 55 10.97 9.61 22.89
C ASN A 55 10.01 10.65 22.27
N LEU A 56 8.84 10.24 21.77
CA LEU A 56 7.83 11.15 21.22
C LEU A 56 7.42 12.23 22.23
N LYS A 57 7.16 11.81 23.47
CA LYS A 57 6.87 12.72 24.58
C LYS A 57 8.06 13.61 24.90
N SER A 58 9.27 13.05 25.01
CA SER A 58 10.47 13.80 25.39
C SER A 58 10.79 14.95 24.41
N LEU A 59 10.59 14.72 23.12
CA LEU A 59 10.81 15.69 22.04
C LEU A 59 9.88 16.89 22.16
N VAL A 60 8.59 16.65 22.38
CA VAL A 60 7.58 17.71 22.54
C VAL A 60 7.86 18.57 23.78
N LEU A 61 8.49 17.98 24.79
CA LEU A 61 8.84 18.64 26.06
C LEU A 61 10.21 19.35 26.03
N ASP A 62 10.87 19.49 24.87
CA ASP A 62 12.17 20.16 24.76
C ASP A 62 12.14 21.55 25.41
N THR A 63 13.13 21.82 26.24
CA THR A 63 13.22 23.06 27.03
C THR A 63 13.52 24.29 26.17
N ASN A 64 14.14 24.12 25.00
CA ASN A 64 14.46 25.20 24.09
C ASN A 64 13.35 25.34 23.03
N VAL A 65 12.70 26.50 22.96
CA VAL A 65 11.54 26.72 22.09
C VAL A 65 11.84 26.61 20.59
N VAL A 66 13.09 26.80 20.14
CA VAL A 66 13.49 26.63 18.73
C VAL A 66 13.69 25.14 18.43
N ALA A 67 14.40 24.44 19.30
CA ALA A 67 14.59 22.99 19.18
C ALA A 67 13.24 22.26 19.28
N GLN A 68 12.37 22.67 20.22
CA GLN A 68 11.03 22.14 20.40
C GLN A 68 10.16 22.26 19.14
N GLU A 69 10.22 23.41 18.44
CA GLU A 69 9.45 23.58 17.21
C GLU A 69 9.88 22.60 16.11
N SER A 70 11.18 22.32 16.01
CA SER A 70 11.72 21.28 15.11
C SER A 70 11.37 19.88 15.59
N ALA A 71 11.40 19.64 16.91
CA ALA A 71 11.05 18.36 17.52
C ALA A 71 9.58 17.97 17.23
N VAL A 72 8.64 18.92 17.37
CA VAL A 72 7.23 18.69 17.04
C VAL A 72 7.06 18.42 15.54
N LEU A 73 7.83 19.09 14.68
CA LEU A 73 7.82 18.78 13.24
C LEU A 73 8.32 17.35 12.97
N ALA A 74 9.39 16.91 13.64
CA ALA A 74 9.88 15.53 13.55
C ALA A 74 8.81 14.51 13.99
N VAL A 75 8.04 14.83 15.03
CA VAL A 75 6.88 14.02 15.44
C VAL A 75 5.81 13.97 14.36
N CYS A 76 5.43 15.10 13.75
CA CYS A 76 4.48 15.10 12.63
C CYS A 76 4.98 14.22 11.48
N LYS A 77 6.27 14.31 11.14
CA LYS A 77 6.88 13.52 10.07
C LYS A 77 6.92 12.03 10.38
N TYR A 78 7.18 11.65 11.63
CA TYR A 78 7.02 10.26 12.05
C TYR A 78 5.56 9.78 11.91
N LEU A 79 4.59 10.60 12.34
CA LEU A 79 3.18 10.26 12.20
C LEU A 79 2.78 10.11 10.73
N GLU A 80 3.24 11.02 9.85
CA GLU A 80 3.02 10.98 8.40
C GLU A 80 3.62 9.72 7.74
N TYR A 81 4.87 9.38 8.05
CA TYR A 81 5.65 8.44 7.23
C TYR A 81 5.91 7.08 7.86
N GLY A 82 5.92 6.97 9.20
CA GLY A 82 6.35 5.78 9.94
C GLY A 82 5.32 5.19 10.91
N CYS A 83 4.32 5.98 11.33
CA CYS A 83 3.26 5.47 12.20
C CYS A 83 2.15 4.82 11.38
N SER A 84 2.00 3.51 11.50
CA SER A 84 0.90 2.73 10.94
C SER A 84 -0.21 2.48 11.97
N ALA A 85 -1.35 1.93 11.52
CA ALA A 85 -2.46 1.55 12.41
C ALA A 85 -2.01 0.60 13.55
N ALA A 86 -1.08 -0.31 13.26
CA ALA A 86 -0.50 -1.22 14.25
C ALA A 86 0.34 -0.50 15.33
N SER A 87 0.91 0.66 15.00
CA SER A 87 1.74 1.46 15.92
C SER A 87 0.93 2.38 16.83
N VAL A 88 -0.34 2.65 16.51
CA VAL A 88 -1.20 3.62 17.24
C VAL A 88 -1.30 3.29 18.73
N THR A 89 -1.46 2.02 19.09
CA THR A 89 -1.57 1.61 20.50
C THR A 89 -0.32 1.97 21.31
N ARG A 90 0.88 1.86 20.71
CA ARG A 90 2.13 2.28 21.37
C ARG A 90 2.18 3.79 21.52
N VAL A 91 1.77 4.54 20.50
CA VAL A 91 1.73 6.01 20.54
C VAL A 91 0.72 6.51 21.58
N LYS A 92 -0.46 5.90 21.68
CA LYS A 92 -1.47 6.21 22.70
C LYS A 92 -0.89 6.14 24.13
N ASN A 93 -0.02 5.17 24.38
CA ASN A 93 0.58 4.94 25.70
C ASN A 93 1.87 5.74 25.96
N SER A 94 2.44 6.40 24.94
CA SER A 94 3.69 7.18 25.06
C SER A 94 3.55 8.49 25.85
N GLY A 95 2.32 8.93 26.12
CA GLY A 95 2.05 10.25 26.71
C GLY A 95 2.25 11.42 25.73
N LEU A 96 2.26 11.15 24.42
CA LEU A 96 2.40 12.17 23.37
C LEU A 96 1.28 13.24 23.42
N VAL A 97 0.00 12.84 23.46
CA VAL A 97 -1.12 13.80 23.47
C VAL A 97 -1.09 14.71 24.70
N PRO A 98 -0.90 14.19 25.95
CA PRO A 98 -0.63 15.03 27.12
C PRO A 98 0.49 16.06 26.92
N ALA A 99 1.62 15.66 26.36
CA ALA A 99 2.75 16.56 26.11
C ALA A 99 2.41 17.65 25.06
N LEU A 100 1.70 17.26 23.99
CA LEU A 100 1.22 18.19 22.97
C LEU A 100 0.25 19.22 23.58
N CYS A 101 -0.65 18.81 24.47
CA CYS A 101 -1.51 19.73 25.21
C CYS A 101 -0.68 20.72 26.03
N GLU A 102 0.15 20.22 26.95
CA GLU A 102 0.84 21.04 27.95
C GLU A 102 1.89 22.01 27.38
N LYS A 103 2.65 21.57 26.38
CA LYS A 103 3.81 22.31 25.86
C LYS A 103 3.70 22.69 24.39
N GLY A 104 2.89 21.98 23.60
CA GLY A 104 2.65 22.26 22.20
C GLY A 104 1.59 23.33 21.99
N LEU A 105 0.33 23.01 22.29
CA LEU A 105 -0.85 23.87 22.12
C LEU A 105 -0.78 25.14 22.99
N ALA A 106 -0.16 25.04 24.17
CA ALA A 106 0.06 26.18 25.05
C ALA A 106 1.27 27.06 24.69
N SER A 107 2.05 26.70 23.65
CA SER A 107 3.24 27.45 23.22
C SER A 107 2.91 28.91 22.87
N SER A 108 3.86 29.85 22.95
CA SER A 108 3.67 31.22 22.41
C SER A 108 3.99 31.31 20.92
N ARG A 109 4.70 30.32 20.36
CA ARG A 109 5.11 30.29 18.96
C ARG A 109 3.98 29.71 18.11
N ALA A 110 3.57 30.45 17.08
CA ALA A 110 2.51 30.02 16.18
C ALA A 110 2.85 28.69 15.48
N GLY A 111 4.10 28.53 15.01
CA GLY A 111 4.56 27.31 14.35
C GLY A 111 4.47 26.05 15.23
N THR A 112 4.90 26.14 16.49
CA THR A 112 4.78 25.03 17.45
C THR A 112 3.32 24.66 17.70
N LYS A 113 2.44 25.64 17.88
CA LYS A 113 1.00 25.39 18.10
C LYS A 113 0.36 24.69 16.90
N ALA A 114 0.58 25.21 15.70
CA ALA A 114 0.01 24.66 14.46
C ALA A 114 0.42 23.21 14.26
N LYS A 115 1.73 22.92 14.33
CA LYS A 115 2.25 21.55 14.20
C LYS A 115 1.74 20.62 15.30
N SER A 116 1.52 21.14 16.52
CA SER A 116 0.95 20.32 17.60
C SER A 116 -0.51 19.96 17.35
N ALA A 117 -1.30 20.88 16.78
CA ALA A 117 -2.65 20.59 16.32
C ALA A 117 -2.64 19.61 15.15
N ASP A 118 -1.73 19.79 14.18
CA ASP A 118 -1.57 18.87 13.04
C ASP A 118 -1.19 17.46 13.49
N ALA A 119 -0.31 17.31 14.50
CA ALA A 119 0.02 16.02 15.09
C ALA A 119 -1.22 15.31 15.67
N ILE A 120 -2.11 16.05 16.34
CA ILE A 120 -3.39 15.52 16.85
C ILE A 120 -4.31 15.08 15.70
N LEU A 121 -4.38 15.86 14.62
CA LEU A 121 -5.15 15.49 13.43
C LEU A 121 -4.57 14.24 12.74
N LEU A 122 -3.25 14.14 12.64
CA LEU A 122 -2.57 12.97 12.09
C LEU A 122 -2.85 11.71 12.91
N LEU A 123 -2.88 11.80 14.24
CA LEU A 123 -3.24 10.68 15.11
C LEU A 123 -4.67 10.17 14.84
N ALA A 124 -5.62 11.08 14.66
CA ALA A 124 -7.00 10.72 14.30
C ALA A 124 -7.08 10.10 12.89
N ASP A 125 -6.32 10.65 11.94
CA ASP A 125 -6.21 10.16 10.56
C ASP A 125 -5.73 8.69 10.52
N ILE A 126 -4.69 8.37 11.31
CA ILE A 126 -4.10 7.02 11.37
C ILE A 126 -5.00 6.05 12.15
N SER A 127 -5.57 6.51 13.27
CA SER A 127 -6.34 5.65 14.16
C SER A 127 -7.73 5.29 13.62
N GLY A 128 -8.28 6.08 12.69
CA GLY A 128 -9.67 5.94 12.22
C GLY A 128 -10.73 6.24 13.29
N ALA A 129 -10.32 6.66 14.49
CA ALA A 129 -11.16 6.97 15.64
C ALA A 129 -10.46 8.02 16.51
N ALA A 130 -11.23 8.94 17.11
CA ALA A 130 -10.66 10.00 17.95
C ALA A 130 -11.01 9.89 19.44
N ASP A 131 -11.74 8.86 19.88
CA ASP A 131 -12.20 8.71 21.27
C ASP A 131 -11.07 8.86 22.28
N TRP A 132 -10.01 8.06 22.13
CA TRP A 132 -8.88 8.08 23.06
C TRP A 132 -8.09 9.39 23.02
N ILE A 133 -8.07 10.08 21.87
CA ILE A 133 -7.43 11.38 21.72
C ILE A 133 -8.22 12.41 22.53
N VAL A 134 -9.54 12.43 22.35
CA VAL A 134 -10.44 13.33 23.07
C VAL A 134 -10.39 13.05 24.58
N GLU A 135 -10.39 11.79 25.01
CA GLU A 135 -10.22 11.39 26.42
C GLU A 135 -8.92 11.94 27.03
N GLN A 136 -7.81 11.96 26.27
CA GLN A 136 -6.54 12.50 26.76
C GLN A 136 -6.48 14.03 26.73
N VAL A 137 -7.26 14.71 25.88
CA VAL A 137 -7.33 16.17 25.79
C VAL A 137 -8.28 16.77 26.84
N THR A 138 -9.41 16.12 27.12
CA THR A 138 -10.48 16.66 27.98
C THR A 138 -10.05 17.10 29.40
N PRO A 139 -9.10 16.44 30.10
CA PRO A 139 -8.63 16.89 31.42
C PRO A 139 -8.00 18.29 31.39
N TYR A 140 -7.46 18.71 30.24
CA TYR A 140 -6.83 20.02 30.07
C TYR A 140 -7.81 21.17 29.84
N LEU A 141 -9.08 20.87 29.57
CA LEU A 141 -10.14 21.88 29.42
C LEU A 141 -10.48 22.60 30.73
N GLU A 142 -10.14 21.98 31.87
CA GLU A 142 -10.39 22.52 33.20
C GLU A 142 -9.14 23.10 33.86
N ASN A 143 -8.05 23.24 33.10
CA ASN A 143 -6.80 23.75 33.62
C ASN A 143 -6.90 25.23 34.03
N ARG A 144 -6.13 25.64 35.04
CA ARG A 144 -6.09 27.02 35.53
C ARG A 144 -5.49 28.00 34.51
N LEU A 145 -4.67 27.53 33.57
CA LEU A 145 -4.01 28.36 32.56
C LEU A 145 -4.93 28.57 31.34
N PRO A 146 -5.50 29.78 31.13
CA PRO A 146 -6.49 29.99 30.06
C PRO A 146 -5.93 29.75 28.66
N LYS A 147 -4.65 30.07 28.46
CA LYS A 147 -3.96 29.84 27.19
C LYS A 147 -3.91 28.36 26.81
N LEU A 148 -3.67 27.48 27.78
CA LEU A 148 -3.69 26.03 27.58
C LEU A 148 -5.10 25.54 27.25
N VAL A 149 -6.10 25.99 28.01
CA VAL A 149 -7.52 25.67 27.73
C VAL A 149 -7.89 26.09 26.31
N SER A 150 -7.59 27.33 25.92
CA SER A 150 -7.90 27.83 24.57
C SER A 150 -7.23 27.01 23.45
N GLY A 151 -5.98 26.56 23.66
CA GLY A 151 -5.28 25.70 22.71
C GLY A 151 -5.92 24.32 22.58
N CYS A 152 -6.34 23.71 23.70
CA CYS A 152 -7.02 22.41 23.69
C CYS A 152 -8.41 22.48 23.04
N VAL A 153 -9.17 23.54 23.33
CA VAL A 153 -10.48 23.79 22.67
C VAL A 153 -10.29 23.96 21.16
N ASN A 154 -9.26 24.68 20.74
CA ASN A 154 -8.94 24.84 19.32
C ASN A 154 -8.57 23.50 18.66
N ALA A 155 -7.77 22.65 19.31
CA ALA A 155 -7.45 21.32 18.78
C ALA A 155 -8.69 20.42 18.63
N LEU A 156 -9.61 20.42 19.61
CA LEU A 156 -10.89 19.72 19.50
C LEU A 156 -11.75 20.30 18.37
N GLN A 157 -11.75 21.62 18.19
CA GLN A 157 -12.47 22.27 17.10
C GLN A 157 -11.93 21.83 15.74
N GLN A 158 -10.61 21.76 15.58
CA GLN A 158 -9.97 21.29 14.35
C GLN A 158 -10.27 19.82 14.08
N LEU A 159 -10.29 18.96 15.11
CA LEU A 159 -10.68 17.55 14.98
C LEU A 159 -12.10 17.41 14.43
N VAL A 160 -13.07 18.10 15.05
CA VAL A 160 -14.49 18.05 14.63
C VAL A 160 -14.66 18.66 13.24
N LEU A 161 -13.97 19.76 12.92
CA LEU A 161 -14.05 20.39 11.61
C LEU A 161 -13.53 19.46 10.50
N ASN A 162 -12.41 18.77 10.73
CA ASN A 162 -11.78 17.93 9.70
C ASN A 162 -12.46 16.57 9.55
N PHE A 163 -12.76 15.88 10.65
CA PHE A 163 -13.23 14.50 10.63
C PHE A 163 -14.73 14.33 10.94
N GLY A 164 -15.34 15.35 11.53
CA GLY A 164 -16.75 15.29 11.90
C GLY A 164 -17.07 14.42 13.10
N CYS A 165 -18.37 14.30 13.37
CA CYS A 165 -18.89 13.52 14.50
C CYS A 165 -18.91 12.00 14.24
N VAL A 166 -18.53 11.57 13.04
CA VAL A 166 -18.36 10.14 12.68
C VAL A 166 -17.13 9.57 13.37
N ILE A 167 -16.02 10.31 13.32
CA ILE A 167 -14.74 9.92 13.92
C ILE A 167 -14.60 10.47 15.34
N VAL A 168 -15.14 11.66 15.59
CA VAL A 168 -15.03 12.37 16.88
C VAL A 168 -16.31 12.18 17.70
N PRO A 169 -16.29 11.45 18.82
CA PRO A 169 -17.47 11.20 19.64
C PRO A 169 -17.93 12.47 20.38
N PRO A 170 -19.08 13.07 20.03
CA PRO A 170 -19.47 14.37 20.62
C PRO A 170 -19.80 14.28 22.10
N LYS A 171 -20.21 13.09 22.56
CA LYS A 171 -20.53 12.80 23.97
C LYS A 171 -19.35 13.07 24.92
N LEU A 172 -18.12 12.99 24.43
CA LEU A 172 -16.93 13.27 25.24
C LEU A 172 -16.62 14.77 25.37
N ILE A 173 -17.14 15.60 24.46
CA ILE A 173 -16.85 17.04 24.40
C ILE A 173 -17.99 17.85 25.03
N ILE A 174 -19.24 17.48 24.73
CA ILE A 174 -20.45 18.19 25.12
C ILE A 174 -20.51 18.57 26.63
N PRO A 175 -20.16 17.69 27.58
CA PRO A 175 -20.25 18.01 29.01
C PRO A 175 -19.42 19.23 29.45
N PHE A 176 -18.37 19.58 28.70
CA PHE A 176 -17.47 20.69 29.05
C PHE A 176 -17.92 22.05 28.51
N LEU A 177 -18.82 22.09 27.51
CA LEU A 177 -19.19 23.33 26.80
C LEU A 177 -19.74 24.42 27.73
N ALA A 178 -20.63 24.06 28.65
CA ALA A 178 -21.23 25.03 29.57
C ALA A 178 -20.18 25.72 30.46
N LYS A 179 -19.20 24.94 30.97
CA LYS A 179 -18.10 25.45 31.79
C LYS A 179 -17.16 26.33 30.97
N LEU A 180 -16.88 25.96 29.72
CA LEU A 180 -16.02 26.73 28.82
C LEU A 180 -16.66 28.06 28.39
N PHE A 181 -17.97 28.10 28.13
CA PHE A 181 -18.69 29.36 27.87
C PHE A 181 -18.74 30.29 29.09
N ALA A 182 -18.75 29.73 30.30
CA ALA A 182 -18.69 30.49 31.56
C ALA A 182 -17.26 30.90 31.96
N HIS A 183 -16.24 30.57 31.16
CA HIS A 183 -14.86 30.86 31.48
C HIS A 183 -14.56 32.38 31.45
N ALA A 184 -13.73 32.86 32.38
CA ALA A 184 -13.41 34.29 32.52
C ALA A 184 -12.67 34.86 31.30
N ASP A 185 -11.76 34.07 30.72
CA ASP A 185 -10.96 34.45 29.56
C ASP A 185 -11.79 34.57 28.27
N ARG A 186 -11.62 35.68 27.54
CA ARG A 186 -12.33 35.96 26.28
C ARG A 186 -11.94 35.00 25.15
N ASN A 187 -10.68 34.59 25.06
CA ASN A 187 -10.21 33.72 23.98
C ASN A 187 -10.75 32.30 24.16
N VAL A 188 -10.82 31.81 25.40
CA VAL A 188 -11.46 30.51 25.70
C VAL A 188 -12.90 30.51 25.21
N ARG A 189 -13.68 31.55 25.53
CA ARG A 189 -15.07 31.67 25.06
C ARG A 189 -15.17 31.76 23.53
N ALA A 190 -14.27 32.52 22.87
CA ALA A 190 -14.25 32.64 21.42
C ALA A 190 -13.93 31.32 20.70
N GLU A 191 -12.95 30.55 21.18
CA GLU A 191 -12.65 29.21 20.62
C GLU A 191 -13.79 28.22 20.91
N THR A 192 -14.46 28.35 22.07
CA THR A 192 -15.62 27.51 22.43
C THR A 192 -16.79 27.77 21.48
N THR A 193 -17.03 29.02 21.06
CA THR A 193 -18.00 29.35 20.01
C THR A 193 -17.68 28.57 18.73
N LYS A 194 -16.43 28.61 18.25
CA LYS A 194 -16.02 27.89 17.03
C LYS A 194 -16.22 26.38 17.13
N LEU A 195 -15.82 25.78 18.26
CA LEU A 195 -16.03 24.35 18.54
C LEU A 195 -17.52 23.99 18.51
N THR A 196 -18.35 24.82 19.13
CA THR A 196 -19.79 24.60 19.23
C THR A 196 -20.48 24.73 17.87
N VAL A 197 -20.05 25.68 17.04
CA VAL A 197 -20.52 25.81 15.64
C VAL A 197 -20.15 24.56 14.85
N ALA A 198 -18.90 24.07 14.95
CA ALA A 198 -18.49 22.85 14.28
C ALA A 198 -19.31 21.62 14.72
N LEU A 199 -19.63 21.50 16.01
CA LEU A 199 -20.52 20.43 16.50
C LEU A 199 -21.97 20.61 16.02
N TYR A 200 -22.46 21.85 15.91
CA TYR A 200 -23.82 22.16 15.45
C TYR A 200 -24.03 21.80 13.97
N VAL A 201 -23.00 21.93 13.13
CA VAL A 201 -23.02 21.47 11.72
C VAL A 201 -23.44 20.00 11.62
N TRP A 202 -22.91 19.17 12.51
CA TRP A 202 -23.15 17.72 12.50
C TRP A 202 -24.38 17.28 13.31
N LEU A 203 -24.61 17.88 14.48
CA LEU A 203 -25.64 17.41 15.40
C LEU A 203 -26.99 18.10 15.23
N ARG A 204 -27.01 19.34 14.72
CA ARG A 204 -28.23 20.15 14.56
C ARG A 204 -29.08 20.12 15.84
N ALA A 205 -30.34 19.68 15.75
CA ALA A 205 -31.27 19.54 16.87
C ALA A 205 -30.85 18.50 17.94
N GLY A 206 -29.85 17.66 17.66
CA GLY A 206 -29.27 16.69 18.59
C GLY A 206 -28.33 17.30 19.64
N LEU A 207 -27.96 18.58 19.51
CA LEU A 207 -27.27 19.32 20.58
C LEU A 207 -28.27 19.49 21.74
N THR A 208 -28.07 18.77 22.86
CA THR A 208 -29.08 18.56 23.92
C THR A 208 -29.77 19.84 24.42
N GLN A 209 -31.10 19.75 24.65
CA GLN A 209 -31.95 20.83 25.22
C GLN A 209 -31.39 21.47 26.51
N GLN A 210 -30.62 20.72 27.29
CA GLN A 210 -29.98 21.16 28.54
C GLN A 210 -28.87 22.21 28.33
N LEU A 211 -28.26 22.30 27.12
CA LEU A 211 -27.21 23.28 26.81
C LEU A 211 -27.76 24.61 26.30
N PHE A 212 -29.02 24.68 25.85
CA PHE A 212 -29.61 25.87 25.24
C PHE A 212 -29.48 27.16 26.08
N PRO A 213 -29.57 27.13 27.43
CA PRO A 213 -29.29 28.31 28.24
C PRO A 213 -27.86 28.84 28.09
N SER A 214 -26.87 27.95 27.96
CA SER A 214 -25.45 28.28 27.77
C SER A 214 -25.09 28.59 26.32
N LEU A 215 -25.94 28.22 25.36
CA LEU A 215 -25.73 28.43 23.93
C LEU A 215 -26.26 29.78 23.40
N LYS A 216 -26.98 30.55 24.23
CA LYS A 216 -27.45 31.91 23.88
C LYS A 216 -26.37 32.79 23.21
N PRO A 217 -25.08 32.78 23.64
CA PRO A 217 -24.04 33.58 22.98
C PRO A 217 -23.68 33.15 21.55
N VAL A 218 -24.00 31.91 21.15
CA VAL A 218 -23.61 31.34 19.84
C VAL A 218 -24.79 31.16 18.88
N GLN A 219 -26.03 31.35 19.34
CA GLN A 219 -27.25 31.21 18.53
C GLN A 219 -27.24 32.05 17.23
N ALA A 220 -26.62 33.24 17.25
CA ALA A 220 -26.49 34.08 16.06
C ALA A 220 -25.52 33.51 15.00
N GLU A 221 -24.57 32.67 15.40
CA GLU A 221 -23.64 32.01 14.48
C GLU A 221 -24.26 30.75 13.86
N PHE A 222 -25.23 30.12 14.51
CA PHE A 222 -25.92 28.93 13.98
C PHE A 222 -26.70 29.23 12.70
N ALA A 223 -27.32 30.41 12.61
CA ALA A 223 -28.05 30.86 11.42
C ALA A 223 -27.14 31.00 10.18
N LYS A 224 -25.82 31.17 10.37
CA LYS A 224 -24.87 31.30 9.25
C LYS A 224 -24.48 29.96 8.62
N VAL A 225 -24.70 28.86 9.35
CA VAL A 225 -24.29 27.50 8.96
C VAL A 225 -25.48 26.53 8.90
N GLU A 226 -26.71 27.07 8.86
CA GLU A 226 -27.96 26.31 8.88
C GLU A 226 -28.14 25.49 7.61
N ASP A 227 -27.74 26.05 6.46
CA ASP A 227 -27.82 25.40 5.13
C ASP A 227 -26.63 24.49 4.80
N GLU A 228 -25.57 24.51 5.61
CA GLU A 228 -24.38 23.67 5.36
C GLU A 228 -24.70 22.19 5.60
N LYS A 229 -24.29 21.29 4.70
CA LYS A 229 -24.41 19.85 4.96
C LYS A 229 -23.19 19.37 5.73
N PRO A 230 -23.37 18.49 6.75
CA PRO A 230 -22.23 17.92 7.45
C PRO A 230 -21.45 16.99 6.52
N GLU A 231 -20.26 17.43 6.13
CA GLU A 231 -19.35 16.68 5.27
C GLU A 231 -17.99 16.53 5.94
N GLN A 232 -17.41 15.34 5.83
CA GLN A 232 -16.07 15.06 6.34
C GLN A 232 -15.03 15.67 5.39
N ILE A 233 -14.35 16.73 5.83
CA ILE A 233 -13.35 17.45 5.00
C ILE A 233 -12.09 16.61 4.77
N ARG A 234 -11.64 15.89 5.80
CA ARG A 234 -10.43 15.06 5.76
C ARG A 234 -10.79 13.59 5.99
N LEU A 235 -10.56 12.77 4.97
CA LEU A 235 -10.70 11.33 5.06
C LEU A 235 -9.53 10.70 5.83
N THR A 236 -9.85 9.67 6.60
CA THR A 236 -8.85 8.86 7.32
C THR A 236 -8.04 8.01 6.34
N ARG A 237 -6.90 7.47 6.77
CA ARG A 237 -6.09 6.55 5.95
C ARG A 237 -6.90 5.35 5.48
N ALA A 238 -7.63 4.70 6.39
CA ALA A 238 -8.48 3.57 6.07
C ALA A 238 -9.57 3.91 5.03
N GLN A 239 -10.22 5.07 5.16
CA GLN A 239 -11.23 5.50 4.18
C GLN A 239 -10.62 5.80 2.79
N ARG A 240 -9.41 6.35 2.74
CA ARG A 240 -8.69 6.59 1.46
C ARG A 240 -8.31 5.28 0.78
N GLU A 241 -7.84 4.31 1.55
CA GLU A 241 -7.52 2.96 1.05
C GLU A 241 -8.77 2.27 0.50
N GLU A 242 -9.90 2.36 1.20
CA GLU A 242 -11.18 1.78 0.74
C GLU A 242 -11.69 2.44 -0.55
N LEU A 243 -11.60 3.77 -0.66
CA LEU A 243 -11.98 4.47 -1.89
C LEU A 243 -11.08 4.11 -3.08
N ALA A 244 -9.78 3.95 -2.85
CA ALA A 244 -8.85 3.52 -3.89
C ALA A 244 -9.18 2.11 -4.40
N LEU A 245 -9.51 1.19 -3.49
CA LEU A 245 -9.94 -0.16 -3.83
C LEU A 245 -11.25 -0.14 -4.64
N ARG A 246 -12.23 0.65 -4.23
CA ARG A 246 -13.52 0.79 -4.94
C ARG A 246 -13.35 1.36 -6.34
N GLN A 247 -12.48 2.36 -6.51
CA GLN A 247 -12.17 2.95 -7.81
C GLN A 247 -11.56 1.92 -8.77
N GLN A 248 -10.66 1.06 -8.28
CA GLN A 248 -10.06 -0.02 -9.07
C GLN A 248 -11.10 -1.06 -9.52
N THR A 249 -12.03 -1.46 -8.64
CA THR A 249 -13.12 -2.38 -9.02
C THR A 249 -14.14 -1.78 -9.99
N SER A 250 -14.35 -0.46 -9.95
CA SER A 250 -15.30 0.20 -10.85
C SER A 250 -14.81 0.34 -12.29
N THR A 251 -13.49 0.36 -12.51
CA THR A 251 -12.90 0.45 -13.86
C THR A 251 -12.99 -0.84 -14.67
N GLU A 252 -13.25 -1.99 -14.04
CA GLU A 252 -13.46 -3.27 -14.75
C GLU A 252 -14.92 -3.48 -15.21
N ALA A 253 -15.85 -2.62 -14.79
CA ALA A 253 -17.27 -2.71 -15.13
C ALA A 253 -17.70 -1.60 -16.10
N THR A 254 -17.12 -1.55 -17.30
CA THR A 254 -17.73 -0.81 -18.41
C THR A 254 -18.82 -1.68 -19.06
N GLY A 255 -20.06 -1.49 -18.61
CA GLY A 255 -21.27 -1.97 -19.25
C GLY A 255 -22.48 -1.33 -18.58
N ASP A 256 -23.13 -0.39 -19.27
CA ASP A 256 -24.38 0.30 -18.92
C ASP A 256 -25.30 -0.52 -18.01
N VAL A 257 -25.77 0.08 -16.90
CA VAL A 257 -27.21 0.25 -16.54
C VAL A 257 -27.34 1.18 -15.31
N GLN A 258 -28.43 1.94 -15.36
CA GLN A 258 -28.98 2.95 -14.45
C GLN A 258 -28.90 2.70 -12.93
N MET A 259 -28.73 3.83 -12.24
CA MET A 259 -28.97 4.03 -10.81
C MET A 259 -30.39 3.62 -10.38
N ALA A 260 -30.49 2.72 -9.40
CA ALA A 260 -31.61 2.67 -8.45
C ALA A 260 -31.16 2.00 -7.14
N ASP A 261 -31.37 2.74 -6.05
CA ASP A 261 -31.40 2.43 -4.62
C ASP A 261 -30.39 1.47 -3.96
N ALA A 262 -29.82 2.01 -2.89
CA ALA A 262 -29.09 1.32 -1.85
C ALA A 262 -30.08 0.75 -0.82
N GLU A 263 -30.07 -0.57 -0.63
CA GLU A 263 -30.33 -1.19 0.68
C GLU A 263 -29.42 -2.41 0.85
N ASP A 264 -28.52 -2.29 1.82
CA ASP A 264 -28.08 -3.29 2.79
C ASP A 264 -27.85 -4.74 2.32
N VAL A 265 -26.58 -5.12 2.11
CA VAL A 265 -26.13 -6.48 2.43
C VAL A 265 -24.72 -6.42 3.02
N ALA A 266 -24.63 -6.73 4.30
CA ALA A 266 -23.40 -7.07 5.01
C ALA A 266 -22.56 -8.07 4.19
N THR A 267 -21.36 -7.65 3.80
CA THR A 267 -20.35 -8.51 3.19
C THR A 267 -19.70 -9.38 4.27
N ALA A 268 -20.44 -10.39 4.74
CA ALA A 268 -19.80 -11.65 5.04
C ALA A 268 -19.34 -12.21 3.69
N SER A 269 -18.04 -12.19 3.44
CA SER A 269 -17.42 -12.80 2.27
C SER A 269 -17.93 -14.24 2.15
N ALA A 270 -18.87 -14.46 1.24
CA ALA A 270 -19.31 -15.78 0.86
C ALA A 270 -18.06 -16.55 0.38
N PRO A 271 -17.90 -17.83 0.72
CA PRO A 271 -16.83 -18.64 0.17
C PRO A 271 -16.90 -18.57 -1.35
N ASP A 272 -15.78 -18.21 -1.96
CA ASP A 272 -15.62 -18.04 -3.40
C ASP A 272 -16.11 -19.30 -4.11
N PHE A 273 -17.25 -19.19 -4.81
CA PHE A 273 -17.86 -20.33 -5.50
C PHE A 273 -17.09 -20.54 -6.81
N ASP A 274 -16.15 -21.48 -6.84
CA ASP A 274 -15.41 -21.82 -8.05
C ASP A 274 -16.18 -22.89 -8.86
N PRO A 275 -16.72 -22.58 -10.05
CA PRO A 275 -17.45 -23.54 -10.88
C PRO A 275 -16.63 -24.78 -11.26
N PHE A 276 -15.31 -24.71 -11.18
CA PHE A 276 -14.41 -25.84 -11.42
C PHE A 276 -14.53 -26.95 -10.35
N ASP A 277 -14.92 -26.60 -9.12
CA ASP A 277 -15.05 -27.57 -8.04
C ASP A 277 -16.19 -28.56 -8.28
N MET A 278 -17.20 -28.13 -9.05
CA MET A 278 -18.34 -28.95 -9.47
C MET A 278 -18.05 -29.86 -10.66
N LEU A 279 -16.93 -29.67 -11.36
CA LEU A 279 -16.55 -30.55 -12.47
C LEU A 279 -16.03 -31.89 -11.93
N GLU A 280 -16.39 -32.96 -12.61
CA GLU A 280 -15.85 -34.29 -12.33
C GLU A 280 -14.42 -34.39 -12.91
N PRO A 281 -13.42 -34.84 -12.11
CA PRO A 281 -12.07 -35.05 -12.62
C PRO A 281 -12.04 -36.14 -13.69
N VAL A 282 -11.39 -35.83 -14.81
CA VAL A 282 -11.26 -36.74 -15.96
C VAL A 282 -9.86 -37.34 -15.99
N GLU A 283 -9.78 -38.67 -15.96
CA GLU A 283 -8.54 -39.40 -16.22
C GLU A 283 -8.20 -39.33 -17.72
N VAL A 284 -6.94 -39.01 -18.05
CA VAL A 284 -6.48 -38.74 -19.43
C VAL A 284 -5.20 -39.49 -19.82
N LEU A 285 -4.39 -39.97 -18.89
CA LEU A 285 -3.11 -40.62 -19.17
C LEU A 285 -3.33 -41.94 -19.92
N SER A 286 -4.38 -42.70 -19.58
CA SER A 286 -4.76 -43.93 -20.29
C SER A 286 -5.29 -43.68 -21.70
N LYS A 287 -5.71 -42.45 -22.00
CA LYS A 287 -6.22 -42.02 -23.31
C LYS A 287 -5.11 -41.56 -24.24
N LEU A 288 -3.87 -41.41 -23.74
CA LEU A 288 -2.72 -41.08 -24.55
C LEU A 288 -2.28 -42.29 -25.38
N PRO A 289 -1.80 -42.10 -26.62
CA PRO A 289 -1.27 -43.18 -27.44
C PRO A 289 -0.10 -43.88 -26.75
N ALA A 290 -0.08 -45.22 -26.77
CA ALA A 290 1.00 -46.00 -26.16
C ALA A 290 2.39 -45.72 -26.77
N ASP A 291 2.43 -45.26 -28.03
CA ASP A 291 3.64 -44.91 -28.77
C ASP A 291 3.96 -43.40 -28.75
N LEU A 292 3.22 -42.59 -27.96
CA LEU A 292 3.36 -41.13 -27.85
C LEU A 292 4.83 -40.71 -27.68
N TYR A 293 5.51 -41.25 -26.67
CA TYR A 293 6.89 -40.88 -26.33
C TYR A 293 7.90 -41.24 -27.43
N THR A 294 7.66 -42.35 -28.11
CA THR A 294 8.48 -42.81 -29.24
C THR A 294 8.30 -41.90 -30.45
N ARG A 295 7.05 -41.63 -30.85
CA ARG A 295 6.72 -40.74 -31.98
C ARG A 295 7.16 -39.30 -31.73
N ALA A 296 6.98 -38.79 -30.51
CA ALA A 296 7.42 -37.46 -30.13
C ALA A 296 8.96 -37.31 -30.08
N SER A 297 9.71 -38.41 -30.06
CA SER A 297 11.17 -38.42 -30.21
C SER A 297 11.66 -38.79 -31.62
N SER A 298 10.75 -38.94 -32.59
CA SER A 298 11.09 -39.29 -33.98
C SER A 298 11.92 -38.20 -34.66
N ALA A 299 12.82 -38.63 -35.55
CA ALA A 299 13.54 -37.71 -36.45
C ALA A 299 12.58 -36.99 -37.42
N LYS A 300 11.44 -37.60 -37.77
CA LYS A 300 10.45 -36.99 -38.67
C LYS A 300 9.56 -36.01 -37.91
N TRP A 301 9.67 -34.72 -38.25
CA TRP A 301 8.90 -33.67 -37.56
C TRP A 301 7.38 -33.86 -37.65
N LYS A 302 6.87 -34.44 -38.75
CA LYS A 302 5.44 -34.74 -38.90
C LYS A 302 4.94 -35.74 -37.85
N GLU A 303 5.71 -36.81 -37.60
CA GLU A 303 5.36 -37.80 -36.56
C GLU A 303 5.36 -37.17 -35.17
N ARG A 304 6.25 -36.20 -34.89
CA ARG A 304 6.25 -35.45 -33.64
C ARG A 304 5.04 -34.52 -33.49
N VAL A 305 4.63 -33.87 -34.58
CA VAL A 305 3.45 -33.00 -34.62
C VAL A 305 2.19 -33.81 -34.36
N GLU A 306 1.97 -34.89 -35.11
CA GLU A 306 0.78 -35.74 -34.94
C GLU A 306 0.67 -36.30 -33.52
N ALA A 307 1.80 -36.74 -32.94
CA ALA A 307 1.85 -37.23 -31.56
C ALA A 307 1.42 -36.17 -30.53
N LEU A 308 1.87 -34.91 -30.70
CA LEU A 308 1.50 -33.81 -29.81
C LEU A 308 0.07 -33.30 -30.06
N GLU A 309 -0.44 -33.34 -31.30
CA GLU A 309 -1.84 -33.04 -31.61
C GLU A 309 -2.78 -34.03 -30.91
N GLU A 310 -2.45 -35.32 -30.94
CA GLU A 310 -3.21 -36.37 -30.22
C GLU A 310 -3.19 -36.14 -28.69
N ALA A 311 -2.01 -35.82 -28.12
CA ALA A 311 -1.91 -35.51 -26.69
C ALA A 311 -2.68 -34.25 -26.30
N GLN A 312 -2.56 -33.17 -27.08
CA GLN A 312 -3.29 -31.92 -26.85
C GLN A 312 -4.81 -32.12 -26.95
N LEU A 313 -5.28 -32.93 -27.90
CA LEU A 313 -6.70 -33.25 -28.06
C LEU A 313 -7.25 -34.05 -26.88
N ALA A 314 -6.45 -34.95 -26.30
CA ALA A 314 -6.84 -35.68 -25.09
C ALA A 314 -6.97 -34.73 -23.88
N LEU A 315 -6.03 -33.80 -23.73
CA LEU A 315 -6.03 -32.82 -22.64
C LEU A 315 -7.16 -31.79 -22.77
N SER A 316 -7.43 -31.27 -23.97
CA SER A 316 -8.44 -30.23 -24.20
C SER A 316 -9.89 -30.68 -23.96
N LYS A 317 -10.14 -32.00 -24.01
CA LYS A 317 -11.43 -32.61 -23.70
C LYS A 317 -11.70 -32.75 -22.21
N ALA A 318 -10.69 -32.50 -21.36
CA ALA A 318 -10.75 -32.70 -19.92
C ALA A 318 -10.53 -31.36 -19.20
N PRO A 319 -11.61 -30.57 -18.97
CA PRO A 319 -11.48 -29.27 -18.32
C PRO A 319 -10.94 -29.38 -16.89
N LYS A 320 -11.22 -30.49 -16.18
CA LYS A 320 -10.62 -30.84 -14.89
C LYS A 320 -9.94 -32.19 -15.00
N LEU A 321 -8.66 -32.25 -14.65
CA LEU A 321 -7.85 -33.45 -14.74
C LEU A 321 -7.86 -34.22 -13.42
N ALA A 322 -7.90 -35.55 -13.50
CA ALA A 322 -7.68 -36.38 -12.33
C ALA A 322 -6.25 -36.18 -11.81
N ASN A 323 -6.07 -36.18 -10.48
CA ASN A 323 -4.74 -36.10 -9.89
C ASN A 323 -3.98 -37.41 -10.14
N ASP A 324 -2.89 -37.33 -10.90
CA ASP A 324 -2.02 -38.45 -11.25
C ASP A 324 -0.56 -37.97 -11.48
N ASP A 325 0.33 -38.87 -11.88
CA ASP A 325 1.72 -38.56 -12.24
C ASP A 325 1.86 -38.17 -13.72
N TYR A 326 1.92 -36.87 -13.96
CA TYR A 326 2.13 -36.26 -15.27
C TYR A 326 3.62 -35.98 -15.56
N SER A 327 4.54 -36.44 -14.71
CA SER A 327 5.97 -36.13 -14.82
C SER A 327 6.56 -36.40 -16.20
N ASP A 328 6.25 -37.55 -16.80
CA ASP A 328 6.78 -37.93 -18.10
C ASP A 328 6.23 -37.08 -19.23
N LEU A 329 4.94 -36.73 -19.17
CA LEU A 329 4.30 -35.85 -20.14
C LEU A 329 4.86 -34.41 -20.05
N VAL A 330 5.06 -33.90 -18.83
CA VAL A 330 5.67 -32.59 -18.60
C VAL A 330 7.13 -32.57 -19.09
N ARG A 331 7.91 -33.63 -18.82
CA ARG A 331 9.29 -33.76 -19.34
C ARG A 331 9.32 -33.84 -20.86
N LEU A 332 8.32 -34.49 -21.47
CA LEU A 332 8.16 -34.51 -22.91
C LEU A 332 7.95 -33.10 -23.46
N PHE A 333 7.00 -32.34 -22.92
CA PHE A 333 6.79 -30.94 -23.35
C PHE A 333 8.03 -30.07 -23.13
N ALA A 334 8.71 -30.22 -21.99
CA ALA A 334 9.98 -29.54 -21.70
C ALA A 334 11.05 -29.79 -22.78
N LYS A 335 11.15 -31.03 -23.29
CA LYS A 335 12.02 -31.40 -24.40
C LYS A 335 11.57 -30.77 -25.72
N CYS A 336 10.27 -30.73 -25.98
CA CYS A 336 9.69 -30.17 -27.20
C CYS A 336 9.89 -28.65 -27.34
N PHE A 337 10.06 -27.88 -26.25
CA PHE A 337 10.43 -26.45 -26.36
C PHE A 337 11.81 -26.23 -27.03
N LYS A 338 12.67 -27.24 -27.02
CA LYS A 338 13.99 -27.21 -27.69
C LYS A 338 13.92 -27.69 -29.14
N ASP A 339 12.75 -28.06 -29.65
CA ASP A 339 12.60 -28.58 -31.01
C ASP A 339 12.90 -27.51 -32.08
N ALA A 340 13.41 -27.95 -33.22
CA ALA A 340 13.68 -27.07 -34.36
C ALA A 340 12.39 -26.67 -35.09
N ASN A 341 11.34 -27.48 -35.02
CA ASN A 341 10.05 -27.21 -35.64
C ASN A 341 9.14 -26.40 -34.70
N ILE A 342 8.77 -25.20 -35.12
CA ILE A 342 7.95 -24.28 -34.33
C ILE A 342 6.52 -24.78 -34.07
N GLN A 343 5.98 -25.67 -34.90
CA GLN A 343 4.66 -26.28 -34.66
C GLN A 343 4.71 -27.23 -33.46
N VAL A 344 5.80 -28.01 -33.32
CA VAL A 344 6.04 -28.86 -32.14
C VAL A 344 6.10 -28.03 -30.86
N VAL A 345 6.80 -26.89 -30.91
CA VAL A 345 6.90 -25.93 -29.80
C VAL A 345 5.53 -25.37 -29.43
N GLN A 346 4.74 -24.94 -30.41
CA GLN A 346 3.40 -24.39 -30.20
C GLN A 346 2.46 -25.43 -29.56
N LEU A 347 2.48 -26.68 -30.03
CA LEU A 347 1.67 -27.76 -29.47
C LEU A 347 2.09 -28.11 -28.04
N ALA A 348 3.39 -28.11 -27.74
CA ALA A 348 3.89 -28.32 -26.38
C ALA A 348 3.48 -27.18 -25.42
N ALA A 349 3.46 -25.93 -25.90
CA ALA A 349 2.98 -24.79 -25.13
C ALA A 349 1.49 -24.94 -24.79
N ASN A 350 0.65 -25.22 -25.80
CA ASN A 350 -0.79 -25.43 -25.59
C ASN A 350 -1.08 -26.65 -24.69
N GLY A 351 -0.29 -27.71 -24.81
CA GLY A 351 -0.40 -28.88 -23.92
C GLY A 351 -0.04 -28.55 -22.47
N THR A 352 1.00 -27.73 -22.27
CA THR A 352 1.39 -27.25 -20.94
C THR A 352 0.32 -26.33 -20.34
N GLU A 353 -0.26 -25.44 -21.15
CA GLU A 353 -1.38 -24.60 -20.75
C GLU A 353 -2.60 -25.45 -20.31
N ALA A 354 -2.97 -26.46 -21.09
CA ALA A 354 -4.07 -27.35 -20.76
C ALA A 354 -3.82 -28.15 -19.46
N LEU A 355 -2.59 -28.63 -19.24
CA LEU A 355 -2.21 -29.28 -17.98
C LEU A 355 -2.31 -28.33 -16.79
N ALA A 356 -1.75 -27.12 -16.91
CA ALA A 356 -1.77 -26.14 -15.83
C ALA A 356 -3.21 -25.74 -15.46
N LYS A 357 -4.07 -25.48 -16.45
CA LYS A 357 -5.49 -25.16 -16.25
C LYS A 357 -6.27 -26.33 -15.66
N GLY A 358 -6.03 -27.56 -16.13
CA GLY A 358 -6.75 -28.74 -15.71
C GLY A 358 -6.35 -29.30 -14.35
N LEU A 359 -5.10 -29.08 -13.91
CA LEU A 359 -4.58 -29.53 -12.60
C LEU A 359 -4.60 -28.45 -11.52
N LYS A 360 -4.70 -27.17 -11.89
CA LYS A 360 -4.60 -26.02 -10.99
C LYS A 360 -3.40 -26.17 -10.03
N GLU A 361 -3.61 -26.04 -8.73
CA GLU A 361 -2.56 -26.09 -7.69
C GLU A 361 -1.70 -27.36 -7.76
N THR A 362 -2.24 -28.50 -8.20
CA THR A 362 -1.46 -29.75 -8.36
C THR A 362 -0.36 -29.60 -9.42
N PHE A 363 -0.48 -28.65 -10.35
CA PHE A 363 0.55 -28.37 -11.35
C PHE A 363 1.82 -27.77 -10.75
N LEU A 364 1.74 -27.15 -9.57
CA LEU A 364 2.84 -26.39 -8.95
C LEU A 364 4.14 -27.21 -8.79
N LYS A 365 4.05 -28.52 -8.56
CA LYS A 365 5.21 -29.44 -8.46
C LYS A 365 5.95 -29.65 -9.80
N TYR A 366 5.28 -29.41 -10.92
CA TYR A 366 5.83 -29.58 -12.26
C TYR A 366 6.42 -28.31 -12.85
N ARG A 367 6.10 -27.13 -12.28
CA ARG A 367 6.46 -25.82 -12.84
C ARG A 367 7.94 -25.69 -13.23
N ALA A 368 8.85 -26.16 -12.35
CA ALA A 368 10.29 -26.02 -12.52
C ALA A 368 10.82 -26.80 -13.73
N LEU A 369 10.09 -27.83 -14.19
CA LEU A 369 10.47 -28.60 -15.37
C LEU A 369 10.24 -27.84 -16.68
N VAL A 370 9.28 -26.90 -16.71
CA VAL A 370 8.82 -26.25 -17.94
C VAL A 370 9.02 -24.74 -17.96
N LEU A 371 9.09 -24.07 -16.80
CA LEU A 371 9.17 -22.62 -16.72
C LEU A 371 10.40 -22.06 -17.45
N THR A 372 11.61 -22.55 -17.11
CA THR A 372 12.85 -22.13 -17.81
C THR A 372 12.83 -22.47 -19.30
N PRO A 373 12.49 -23.71 -19.74
CA PRO A 373 12.38 -24.01 -21.17
C PRO A 373 11.42 -23.10 -21.96
N ILE A 374 10.27 -22.72 -21.37
CA ILE A 374 9.30 -21.83 -22.03
C ILE A 374 9.88 -20.42 -22.15
N ILE A 375 10.48 -19.89 -21.08
CA ILE A 375 11.12 -18.57 -21.08
C ILE A 375 12.26 -18.52 -22.10
N GLU A 376 13.15 -19.52 -22.14
CA GLU A 376 14.21 -19.58 -23.16
C GLU A 376 13.65 -19.64 -24.58
N ARG A 377 12.48 -20.26 -24.75
CA ARG A 377 11.83 -20.41 -26.05
C ARG A 377 11.00 -19.19 -26.48
N SER A 378 10.74 -18.24 -25.59
CA SER A 378 10.02 -17.00 -25.89
C SER A 378 10.75 -16.05 -26.85
N LYS A 379 11.89 -16.47 -27.41
CA LYS A 379 12.57 -15.81 -28.54
C LYS A 379 11.80 -15.86 -29.86
N GLU A 380 10.76 -16.69 -29.95
CA GLU A 380 9.92 -16.83 -31.14
C GLU A 380 9.10 -15.55 -31.39
N LYS A 381 9.09 -15.08 -32.64
CA LYS A 381 8.39 -13.85 -33.03
C LYS A 381 7.09 -14.08 -33.78
N LYS A 382 6.81 -15.33 -34.21
CA LYS A 382 5.56 -15.66 -34.88
C LYS A 382 4.42 -15.52 -33.87
N PRO A 383 3.42 -14.64 -34.08
CA PRO A 383 2.38 -14.33 -33.08
C PRO A 383 1.74 -15.59 -32.48
N ALA A 384 1.26 -16.50 -33.31
CA ALA A 384 0.62 -17.74 -32.86
C ALA A 384 1.49 -18.62 -31.93
N VAL A 385 2.81 -18.57 -32.04
CA VAL A 385 3.73 -19.33 -31.17
C VAL A 385 4.08 -18.51 -29.92
N ALA A 386 4.29 -17.20 -30.08
CA ALA A 386 4.54 -16.30 -28.96
C ALA A 386 3.35 -16.26 -27.99
N ASP A 387 2.12 -16.18 -28.52
CA ASP A 387 0.88 -16.18 -27.75
C ASP A 387 0.70 -17.51 -27.01
N ALA A 388 0.96 -18.65 -27.67
CA ALA A 388 0.90 -19.96 -27.03
C ALA A 388 1.88 -20.09 -25.86
N LEU A 389 3.12 -19.60 -26.01
CA LEU A 389 4.12 -19.60 -24.94
C LEU A 389 3.72 -18.65 -23.80
N ALA A 390 3.17 -17.48 -24.11
CA ALA A 390 2.68 -16.52 -23.12
C ALA A 390 1.49 -17.09 -22.32
N ASN A 391 0.50 -17.69 -23.00
CA ASN A 391 -0.65 -18.32 -22.36
C ASN A 391 -0.24 -19.48 -21.44
N ALA A 392 0.76 -20.26 -21.85
CA ALA A 392 1.31 -21.33 -21.00
C ALA A 392 1.96 -20.75 -19.73
N LEU A 393 2.76 -19.69 -19.83
CA LEU A 393 3.35 -19.01 -18.67
C LEU A 393 2.28 -18.44 -17.74
N ASP A 394 1.27 -17.78 -18.30
CA ASP A 394 0.19 -17.17 -17.54
C ASP A 394 -0.65 -18.25 -16.83
N ALA A 395 -0.93 -19.38 -17.48
CA ALA A 395 -1.61 -20.53 -16.86
C ALA A 395 -0.81 -21.17 -15.71
N ILE A 396 0.54 -21.21 -15.83
CA ILE A 396 1.41 -21.64 -14.72
C ILE A 396 1.27 -20.67 -13.54
N PHE A 397 1.25 -19.36 -13.80
CA PHE A 397 1.15 -18.35 -12.74
C PHE A 397 -0.18 -18.40 -11.99
N VAL A 398 -1.31 -18.66 -12.66
CA VAL A 398 -2.64 -18.77 -12.02
C VAL A 398 -2.65 -19.79 -10.87
N SER A 399 -1.82 -20.83 -10.94
CA SER A 399 -1.70 -21.87 -9.91
C SER A 399 -0.44 -21.74 -9.03
N SER A 400 0.23 -20.58 -9.11
CA SER A 400 1.50 -20.30 -8.45
C SER A 400 1.46 -18.94 -7.73
N SER A 401 2.55 -18.61 -7.02
CA SER A 401 2.76 -17.27 -6.47
C SER A 401 3.90 -16.54 -7.18
N LEU A 402 4.06 -15.24 -6.92
CA LEU A 402 5.21 -14.47 -7.42
C LEU A 402 6.54 -15.12 -6.99
N LEU A 403 6.62 -15.64 -5.75
CA LEU A 403 7.81 -16.32 -5.25
C LEU A 403 8.16 -17.57 -6.06
N ASP A 404 7.17 -18.26 -6.62
CA ASP A 404 7.36 -19.53 -7.32
C ASP A 404 7.93 -19.38 -8.74
N VAL A 405 7.86 -18.18 -9.31
CA VAL A 405 8.25 -17.89 -10.70
C VAL A 405 9.30 -16.79 -10.84
N LEU A 406 9.60 -16.06 -9.75
CA LEU A 406 10.42 -14.85 -9.79
C LEU A 406 11.84 -15.13 -10.29
N ASP A 407 12.50 -16.17 -9.78
CA ASP A 407 13.90 -16.45 -10.11
C ASP A 407 14.09 -16.75 -11.60
N GLU A 408 13.22 -17.59 -12.19
CA GLU A 408 13.26 -17.89 -13.62
C GLU A 408 12.88 -16.68 -14.49
N ALA A 409 11.92 -15.86 -14.04
CA ALA A 409 11.56 -14.63 -14.74
C ALA A 409 12.74 -13.64 -14.76
N LEU A 410 13.41 -13.42 -13.62
CA LEU A 410 14.60 -12.56 -13.50
C LEU A 410 15.78 -13.10 -14.32
N ALA A 411 15.94 -14.42 -14.41
CA ALA A 411 16.93 -15.04 -15.29
C ALA A 411 16.62 -14.76 -16.77
N GLY A 412 15.36 -14.85 -17.18
CA GLY A 412 14.89 -14.49 -18.53
C GLY A 412 15.12 -13.02 -18.88
N MET A 413 14.84 -12.11 -17.94
CA MET A 413 15.08 -10.68 -18.08
C MET A 413 16.56 -10.34 -18.32
N GLN A 414 17.47 -11.17 -17.81
CA GLN A 414 18.92 -11.01 -17.97
C GLN A 414 19.50 -11.82 -19.15
N HIS A 415 18.64 -12.49 -19.93
CA HIS A 415 19.08 -13.34 -21.01
C HIS A 415 19.77 -12.55 -22.14
N LYS A 416 20.75 -13.17 -22.80
CA LYS A 416 21.52 -12.54 -23.89
C LYS A 416 20.69 -12.19 -25.13
N THR A 417 19.57 -12.89 -25.35
CA THR A 417 18.68 -12.67 -26.51
C THR A 417 17.65 -11.57 -26.18
N PRO A 418 17.63 -10.44 -26.92
CA PRO A 418 16.72 -9.32 -26.66
C PRO A 418 15.24 -9.70 -26.54
N GLN A 419 14.75 -10.55 -27.44
CA GLN A 419 13.35 -10.99 -27.43
C GLN A 419 12.99 -11.75 -26.15
N VAL A 420 13.92 -12.54 -25.59
CA VAL A 420 13.68 -13.28 -24.33
C VAL A 420 13.58 -12.29 -23.17
N LYS A 421 14.42 -11.26 -23.13
CA LYS A 421 14.33 -10.20 -22.11
C LYS A 421 12.96 -9.53 -22.12
N ILE A 422 12.47 -9.14 -23.30
CA ILE A 422 11.17 -8.47 -23.48
C ILE A 422 10.05 -9.39 -22.99
N SER A 423 10.00 -10.64 -23.49
CA SER A 423 8.94 -11.58 -23.12
C SER A 423 8.95 -11.96 -21.64
N ALA A 424 10.13 -12.13 -21.03
CA ALA A 424 10.25 -12.41 -19.59
C ALA A 424 9.84 -11.19 -18.74
N THR A 425 10.18 -9.98 -19.17
CA THR A 425 9.75 -8.73 -18.51
C THR A 425 8.23 -8.57 -18.58
N ASN A 426 7.64 -8.81 -19.75
CA ASN A 426 6.19 -8.77 -19.93
C ASN A 426 5.48 -9.87 -19.12
N PHE A 427 6.07 -11.07 -19.02
CA PHE A 427 5.54 -12.12 -18.15
C PHE A 427 5.54 -11.69 -16.68
N LEU A 428 6.65 -11.15 -16.18
CA LEU A 428 6.71 -10.64 -14.80
C LEU A 428 5.72 -9.49 -14.58
N GLN A 429 5.55 -8.59 -15.55
CA GLN A 429 4.54 -7.52 -15.51
C GLN A 429 3.12 -8.10 -15.36
N ARG A 430 2.76 -9.13 -16.15
CA ARG A 430 1.47 -9.80 -16.01
C ARG A 430 1.33 -10.55 -14.68
N CYS A 431 2.40 -11.14 -14.16
CA CYS A 431 2.40 -11.76 -12.83
C CYS A 431 2.12 -10.71 -11.75
N LEU A 432 2.77 -9.55 -11.82
CA LEU A 432 2.54 -8.44 -10.89
C LEU A 432 1.12 -7.90 -10.99
N ALA A 433 0.58 -7.75 -12.20
CA ALA A 433 -0.78 -7.25 -12.42
C ALA A 433 -1.87 -8.20 -11.87
N ASN A 434 -1.60 -9.51 -11.85
CA ASN A 434 -2.56 -10.53 -11.42
C ASN A 434 -2.28 -11.10 -10.02
N THR A 435 -1.27 -10.59 -9.30
CA THR A 435 -0.96 -11.11 -7.96
C THR A 435 -1.94 -10.58 -6.94
N THR A 436 -2.46 -11.46 -6.08
CA THR A 436 -3.34 -11.10 -4.95
C THR A 436 -2.56 -10.74 -3.68
N VAL A 437 -1.24 -10.98 -3.68
CA VAL A 437 -0.36 -10.72 -2.54
C VAL A 437 0.72 -9.73 -2.96
N ALA A 438 0.74 -8.58 -2.29
CA ALA A 438 1.73 -7.55 -2.57
C ALA A 438 3.18 -8.09 -2.42
N PRO A 439 4.09 -7.77 -3.36
CA PRO A 439 5.49 -8.17 -3.27
C PRO A 439 6.15 -7.63 -2.00
N ARG A 440 6.96 -8.47 -1.34
CA ARG A 440 7.77 -8.05 -0.20
C ARG A 440 8.91 -7.14 -0.66
N THR A 441 9.40 -6.29 0.22
CA THR A 441 10.54 -5.38 0.00
C THR A 441 11.75 -6.08 -0.66
N ALA A 442 12.11 -7.28 -0.22
CA ALA A 442 13.21 -8.04 -0.81
C ALA A 442 12.95 -8.46 -2.28
N GLN A 443 11.71 -8.82 -2.62
CA GLN A 443 11.31 -9.14 -3.99
C GLN A 443 11.31 -7.88 -4.86
N VAL A 444 10.82 -6.76 -4.33
CA VAL A 444 10.89 -5.44 -4.99
C VAL A 444 12.34 -5.10 -5.32
N ASP A 445 13.27 -5.32 -4.38
CA ASP A 445 14.70 -5.06 -4.60
C ASP A 445 15.29 -5.94 -5.70
N GLN A 446 14.97 -7.24 -5.71
CA GLN A 446 15.42 -8.17 -6.76
C GLN A 446 14.88 -7.77 -8.14
N ILE A 447 13.59 -7.42 -8.23
CA ILE A 447 12.96 -6.97 -9.48
C ILE A 447 13.62 -5.68 -9.97
N MET A 448 13.78 -4.68 -9.09
CA MET A 448 14.35 -3.39 -9.47
C MET A 448 15.83 -3.46 -9.79
N GLN A 449 16.61 -4.34 -9.15
CA GLN A 449 18.02 -4.56 -9.48
C GLN A 449 18.21 -4.96 -10.95
N VAL A 450 17.29 -5.77 -11.49
CA VAL A 450 17.28 -6.16 -12.91
C VAL A 450 16.58 -5.10 -13.77
N GLY A 451 15.43 -4.60 -13.32
CA GLY A 451 14.61 -3.61 -14.03
C GLY A 451 15.36 -2.34 -14.37
N ILE A 452 16.16 -1.79 -13.44
CA ILE A 452 16.98 -0.59 -13.66
C ILE A 452 17.95 -0.80 -14.84
N LYS A 453 18.56 -1.98 -14.96
CA LYS A 453 19.47 -2.28 -16.08
C LYS A 453 18.73 -2.30 -17.41
N LEU A 454 17.47 -2.78 -17.42
CA LEU A 454 16.65 -2.83 -18.62
C LEU A 454 16.07 -1.47 -19.01
N LEU A 455 15.75 -0.61 -18.04
CA LEU A 455 15.36 0.78 -18.28
C LEU A 455 16.46 1.54 -19.05
N THR A 456 17.73 1.25 -18.76
CA THR A 456 18.88 1.86 -19.45
C THR A 456 19.40 1.04 -20.65
N ASP A 457 18.67 0.02 -21.12
CA ASP A 457 19.12 -0.83 -22.24
C ASP A 457 19.18 -0.02 -23.56
N SER A 458 20.07 -0.42 -24.48
CA SER A 458 20.25 0.29 -25.75
C SER A 458 19.05 0.16 -26.68
N GLN A 459 18.25 -0.91 -26.55
CA GLN A 459 17.08 -1.15 -27.41
C GLN A 459 15.80 -0.61 -26.78
N GLU A 460 15.10 0.24 -27.52
CA GLU A 460 13.83 0.84 -27.11
C GLU A 460 12.76 -0.18 -26.66
N PRO A 461 12.54 -1.31 -27.37
CA PRO A 461 11.52 -2.27 -26.93
C PRO A 461 11.81 -2.93 -25.57
N ILE A 462 13.09 -3.06 -25.19
CA ILE A 462 13.47 -3.57 -23.87
C ILE A 462 13.16 -2.52 -22.80
N ARG A 463 13.51 -1.25 -23.08
CA ARG A 463 13.22 -0.15 -22.17
C ARG A 463 11.72 -0.01 -21.92
N GLN A 464 10.91 -0.07 -22.98
CA GLN A 464 9.45 0.02 -22.89
C GLN A 464 8.87 -1.09 -22.00
N ALA A 465 9.26 -2.35 -22.23
CA ALA A 465 8.82 -3.47 -21.39
C ALA A 465 9.20 -3.28 -19.91
N ALA A 466 10.41 -2.76 -19.65
CA ALA A 466 10.86 -2.45 -18.30
C ALA A 466 10.06 -1.30 -17.67
N THR A 467 9.76 -0.23 -18.43
CA THR A 467 8.93 0.90 -17.97
C THR A 467 7.54 0.44 -17.57
N GLU A 468 6.88 -0.39 -18.38
CA GLU A 468 5.54 -0.93 -18.09
C GLU A 468 5.55 -1.84 -16.84
N MET A 469 6.57 -2.69 -16.71
CA MET A 469 6.74 -3.55 -15.53
C MET A 469 7.01 -2.72 -14.26
N VAL A 470 7.91 -1.74 -14.31
CA VAL A 470 8.20 -0.85 -13.17
C VAL A 470 6.97 -0.03 -12.81
N GLY A 471 6.24 0.52 -13.79
CA GLY A 471 5.00 1.23 -13.55
C GLY A 471 3.94 0.36 -12.86
N THR A 472 3.81 -0.90 -13.28
CA THR A 472 2.93 -1.89 -12.60
C THR A 472 3.38 -2.13 -11.16
N LEU A 473 4.69 -2.28 -10.92
CA LEU A 473 5.23 -2.43 -9.55
C LEU A 473 4.97 -1.17 -8.70
N MET A 474 5.09 0.03 -9.28
CA MET A 474 4.78 1.31 -8.63
C MET A 474 3.34 1.43 -8.19
N LYS A 475 2.40 0.92 -8.98
CA LYS A 475 0.97 0.89 -8.60
C LYS A 475 0.72 0.00 -7.38
N ILE A 476 1.50 -1.05 -7.19
CA ILE A 476 1.33 -2.01 -6.09
C ILE A 476 2.02 -1.52 -4.80
N THR A 477 3.27 -1.07 -4.89
CA THR A 477 4.09 -0.71 -3.70
C THR A 477 3.99 0.76 -3.32
N GLY A 478 3.46 1.59 -4.22
CA GLY A 478 3.47 3.05 -4.10
C GLY A 478 4.78 3.68 -4.58
N GLU A 479 4.68 4.95 -5.01
CA GLU A 479 5.81 5.69 -5.59
C GLU A 479 6.97 5.87 -4.61
N ARG A 480 6.67 6.07 -3.33
CA ARG A 480 7.67 6.35 -2.28
C ARG A 480 8.68 5.20 -2.14
N GLU A 481 8.21 3.96 -2.20
CA GLU A 481 9.08 2.79 -2.09
C GLU A 481 10.11 2.73 -3.23
N LEU A 482 9.65 2.99 -4.46
CA LEU A 482 10.47 2.85 -5.66
C LEU A 482 11.29 4.09 -5.99
N LYS A 483 10.90 5.29 -5.51
CA LYS A 483 11.61 6.55 -5.74
C LYS A 483 13.07 6.47 -5.31
N SER A 484 13.34 5.83 -4.16
CA SER A 484 14.70 5.62 -3.65
C SER A 484 15.56 4.74 -4.57
N LEU A 485 14.94 3.78 -5.26
CA LEU A 485 15.60 2.84 -6.16
C LEU A 485 15.77 3.44 -7.57
N LEU A 486 14.81 4.25 -8.01
CA LEU A 486 14.80 4.91 -9.31
C LEU A 486 15.73 6.13 -9.42
N GLY A 487 16.20 6.70 -8.30
CA GLY A 487 17.11 7.85 -8.30
C GLY A 487 18.44 7.66 -9.05
N LYS A 488 18.71 6.46 -9.58
CA LYS A 488 19.86 6.13 -10.44
C LYS A 488 19.54 6.09 -11.94
N VAL A 489 18.28 6.29 -12.33
CA VAL A 489 17.80 6.23 -13.72
C VAL A 489 17.54 7.65 -14.23
N ASP A 490 17.98 7.96 -15.46
CA ASP A 490 17.85 9.28 -16.08
C ASP A 490 16.42 9.85 -15.97
N ASP A 491 16.30 11.15 -15.66
CA ASP A 491 15.03 11.85 -15.35
C ASP A 491 13.92 11.65 -16.40
N LYS A 492 14.28 11.45 -17.68
CA LYS A 492 13.32 11.20 -18.77
C LYS A 492 12.60 9.86 -18.64
N GLN A 493 13.33 8.80 -18.26
CA GLN A 493 12.78 7.46 -18.12
C GLN A 493 11.98 7.31 -16.82
N THR A 494 12.40 8.04 -15.78
CA THR A 494 11.64 8.19 -14.53
C THR A 494 10.30 8.90 -14.79
N CYS A 495 10.29 9.93 -15.64
CA CYS A 495 9.08 10.65 -16.04
C CYS A 495 8.13 9.79 -16.90
N GLU A 496 8.65 8.99 -17.85
CA GLU A 496 7.84 8.05 -18.63
C GLU A 496 7.22 6.95 -17.75
N SER A 497 7.98 6.43 -16.77
CA SER A 497 7.45 5.44 -15.80
C SER A 497 6.36 6.02 -14.90
N GLN A 498 6.50 7.30 -14.51
CA GLN A 498 5.47 8.04 -13.78
C GLN A 498 4.27 8.42 -14.67
N GLY A 499 4.46 8.62 -15.97
CA GLY A 499 3.38 8.89 -16.93
C GLY A 499 2.52 7.69 -17.29
N CYS A 500 2.96 6.47 -16.95
CA CYS A 500 2.16 5.24 -17.03
C CYS A 500 1.26 4.99 -15.79
N LEU A 501 1.31 5.90 -14.81
CA LEU A 501 0.32 5.98 -13.71
C LEU A 501 -1.04 6.35 -14.28
#